data_AF-A0A4R4TLT0-F1
#
_entry.id   AF-A0A4R4TLT0-F1
#
_cell.length_a   1.000
_cell.length_b   1.000
_cell.length_c   1.000
_cell.angle_alpha   90.00
_cell.angle_beta   90.00
_cell.angle_gamma   90.00
#
_symmetry.space_group_name_H-M   'P 1'
#
loop_
_entity.id
_entity.type
_entity.pdbx_description
1 polymer ?
#
loop_
_entity_poly.entity_id
_entity_poly.type
_entity_poly.pdbx_seq_one_letter_code
_entity_poly.pdbx_strand_id
1 'polypeptide(L)'
;MSIGELAGRFGLATHVLRHWESVGLLVPDRAPGGQRRYGVEELRRVAMIQIGKEAGLGLGDLRDLLAAVNDLGDRRSLLRHHHARLVERIARAQAAKRLIEEVLECPLPFDECPRARATIEARIPQD
;
A
#
# COMPACT_ATOMS: atom_id res chain seq x y z
N MET A 1 12.17 -20.03 12.81
CA MET A 1 12.65 -18.68 13.17
C MET A 1 11.75 -18.07 14.25
N SER A 2 12.27 -17.22 15.13
CA SER A 2 11.54 -16.40 16.10
C SER A 2 10.94 -15.16 15.46
N ILE A 3 10.03 -14.47 16.16
CA ILE A 3 9.44 -13.21 15.65
C ILE A 3 10.49 -12.11 15.49
N GLY A 4 11.52 -12.08 16.35
CA GLY A 4 12.59 -11.08 16.32
C GLY A 4 13.49 -11.24 15.10
N GLU A 5 13.86 -12.49 14.78
CA GLU A 5 14.63 -12.80 13.57
C GLU A 5 13.82 -12.50 12.30
N LEU A 6 12.52 -12.81 12.26
CA LEU A 6 11.65 -12.45 11.14
C LEU A 6 11.58 -10.94 10.96
N ALA A 7 11.33 -10.21 12.05
CA ALA A 7 11.29 -8.75 12.09
C ALA A 7 12.58 -8.13 11.57
N GLY A 8 13.73 -8.62 12.06
CA GLY A 8 15.06 -8.13 11.67
C GLY A 8 15.34 -8.28 10.17
N ARG A 9 14.93 -9.39 9.55
CA ARG A 9 15.12 -9.61 8.10
C ARG A 9 14.38 -8.61 7.22
N PHE A 10 13.30 -8.03 7.74
CA PHE A 10 12.42 -7.14 7.01
C PHE A 10 12.49 -5.69 7.51
N GLY A 11 13.37 -5.38 8.45
CA GLY A 11 13.46 -4.05 9.07
C GLY A 11 12.18 -3.63 9.81
N LEU A 12 11.38 -4.57 10.29
CA LEU A 12 10.11 -4.31 10.95
C LEU A 12 10.25 -4.37 12.47
N ALA A 13 9.42 -3.62 13.19
CA ALA A 13 9.26 -3.84 14.62
C ALA A 13 8.43 -5.10 14.89
N THR A 14 8.75 -5.86 15.94
CA THR A 14 8.04 -7.11 16.26
C THR A 14 6.54 -6.91 16.51
N HIS A 15 6.11 -5.75 17.03
CA HIS A 15 4.70 -5.44 17.23
C HIS A 15 3.93 -5.34 15.90
N VAL A 16 4.59 -4.97 14.79
CA VAL A 16 3.97 -4.92 13.46
C VAL A 16 3.61 -6.34 13.02
N LEU A 17 4.52 -7.30 13.20
CA LEU A 17 4.24 -8.71 12.89
C LEU A 17 3.15 -9.30 13.79
N ARG A 18 3.12 -8.93 15.07
CA ARG A 18 2.03 -9.31 15.99
C ARG A 18 0.69 -8.73 15.55
N HIS A 19 0.69 -7.49 15.08
CA HIS A 19 -0.52 -6.88 14.55
C HIS A 19 -0.99 -7.60 13.28
N TRP A 20 -0.09 -7.91 12.35
CA TRP A 20 -0.43 -8.69 11.16
C TRP A 20 -0.97 -10.09 11.49
N GLU A 21 -0.40 -10.77 12.48
CA GLU A 21 -0.97 -12.00 13.02
C GLU A 21 -2.38 -11.78 13.58
N SER A 22 -2.59 -10.71 14.37
CA SER A 22 -3.90 -10.42 14.97
C SER A 22 -5.00 -10.12 13.96
N VAL A 23 -4.65 -9.60 12.78
CA VAL A 23 -5.60 -9.34 11.69
C VAL A 23 -5.67 -10.48 10.66
N GLY A 24 -5.02 -11.62 10.94
CA GLY A 24 -5.07 -12.83 10.11
C GLY A 24 -4.17 -12.82 8.88
N LEU A 25 -3.23 -11.88 8.78
CA LEU A 25 -2.27 -11.80 7.67
C LEU A 25 -1.07 -12.73 7.84
N LEU A 26 -0.77 -13.15 9.07
CA LEU A 26 0.25 -14.15 9.40
C LEU A 26 -0.36 -15.24 10.26
N VAL A 27 -0.04 -16.49 9.97
CA VAL A 27 -0.54 -17.66 10.70
C VAL A 27 0.65 -18.56 11.05
N PRO A 28 1.52 -18.16 12.00
CA PRO A 28 2.73 -18.91 12.30
C PRO A 28 2.40 -20.22 13.01
N ASP A 29 3.19 -21.25 12.72
CA ASP A 29 3.18 -22.50 13.47
C ASP A 29 3.56 -22.28 14.93
N ARG A 30 3.20 -23.25 15.78
CA ARG A 30 3.59 -23.26 17.19
C ARG A 30 4.45 -24.49 17.48
N ALA A 31 5.57 -24.28 18.14
CA ALA A 31 6.39 -25.36 18.70
C ALA A 31 5.61 -26.08 19.83
N PRO A 32 6.01 -27.30 20.23
CA PRO A 32 5.36 -28.04 21.32
C PRO A 32 5.22 -27.25 22.64
N GLY A 33 6.14 -26.33 22.92
CA GLY A 33 6.08 -25.40 24.06
C GLY A 33 5.22 -24.15 23.86
N GLY A 34 4.39 -24.09 22.82
CA GLY A 34 3.47 -22.97 22.52
C GLY A 34 4.12 -21.73 21.86
N GLN A 35 5.44 -21.71 21.71
CA GLN A 35 6.17 -20.60 21.09
C GLN A 35 5.95 -20.56 19.57
N ARG A 36 5.73 -19.35 19.04
CA ARG A 36 5.59 -19.10 17.60
C ARG A 36 6.85 -19.46 16.83
N ARG A 37 6.68 -20.13 15.70
CA ARG A 37 7.73 -20.45 14.74
C ARG A 37 7.31 -19.91 13.38
N TYR A 38 8.21 -19.12 12.80
CA TYR A 38 8.07 -18.57 11.46
C TYR A 38 9.00 -19.34 10.53
N GLY A 39 8.47 -19.83 9.42
CA GLY A 39 9.15 -20.58 8.38
C GLY A 39 9.31 -19.79 7.09
N VAL A 40 9.53 -20.51 5.99
CA VAL A 40 9.69 -19.93 4.64
C VAL A 40 8.38 -19.31 4.14
N GLU A 41 7.24 -19.86 4.51
CA GLU A 41 5.94 -19.33 4.11
C GLU A 41 5.66 -17.97 4.76
N GLU A 42 6.04 -17.77 6.02
CA GLU A 42 5.92 -16.46 6.67
C GLU A 42 6.88 -15.44 6.05
N LEU A 43 8.07 -15.83 5.59
CA LEU A 43 8.96 -14.95 4.83
C LEU A 43 8.27 -14.48 3.53
N ARG A 44 7.74 -15.42 2.74
CA ARG A 44 7.01 -15.09 1.51
C ARG A 44 5.82 -14.19 1.80
N ARG A 45 5.09 -14.47 2.87
CA ARG A 45 3.89 -13.72 3.25
C ARG A 45 4.22 -12.30 3.69
N VAL A 46 5.25 -12.10 4.50
CA VAL A 46 5.73 -10.76 4.85
C VAL A 46 6.17 -9.97 3.61
N ALA A 47 6.90 -10.60 2.68
CA ALA A 47 7.29 -9.95 1.43
C ALA A 47 6.07 -9.53 0.59
N MET A 48 5.07 -10.40 0.45
CA MET A 48 3.82 -10.07 -0.26
C MET A 48 3.06 -8.91 0.41
N ILE A 49 3.01 -8.88 1.74
CA ILE A 49 2.38 -7.79 2.49
C ILE A 49 3.11 -6.47 2.22
N GLN A 50 4.46 -6.45 2.22
CA GLN A 50 5.23 -5.24 1.92
C GLN A 50 4.96 -4.72 0.50
N ILE A 51 5.05 -5.59 -0.51
CA ILE A 51 4.76 -5.24 -1.90
C ILE A 51 3.35 -4.68 -2.05
N GLY A 52 2.35 -5.30 -1.43
CA GLY A 52 0.98 -4.79 -1.49
C GLY A 52 0.81 -3.45 -0.79
N LYS A 53 1.46 -3.23 0.35
CA LYS A 53 1.47 -1.93 1.03
C LYS A 53 2.12 -0.84 0.17
N GLU A 54 3.22 -1.14 -0.53
CA GLU A 54 3.88 -0.22 -1.47
C GLU A 54 2.96 0.13 -2.65
N ALA A 55 2.19 -0.84 -3.15
CA ALA A 55 1.13 -0.60 -4.13
C ALA A 55 -0.08 0.19 -3.56
N GLY A 56 -0.12 0.43 -2.25
CA GLY A 56 -1.17 1.16 -1.54
C GLY A 56 -2.42 0.33 -1.26
N LEU A 57 -2.26 -0.99 -1.12
CA LEU A 57 -3.32 -1.85 -0.58
C LEU A 57 -3.36 -1.69 0.95
N GLY A 58 -4.58 -1.63 1.48
CA GLY A 58 -4.81 -1.71 2.92
C GLY A 58 -4.61 -3.13 3.46
N LEU A 59 -4.57 -3.29 4.79
CA LEU A 59 -4.47 -4.62 5.40
C LEU A 59 -5.69 -5.50 5.12
N GLY A 60 -6.88 -4.91 4.94
CA GLY A 60 -8.10 -5.62 4.51
C GLY A 60 -7.96 -6.18 3.11
N ASP A 61 -7.63 -5.33 2.14
CA ASP A 61 -7.33 -5.72 0.74
C ASP A 61 -6.29 -6.86 0.68
N LEU A 62 -5.22 -6.73 1.45
CA LEU A 62 -4.15 -7.72 1.54
C LEU A 62 -4.65 -9.05 2.11
N ARG A 63 -5.51 -9.02 3.12
CA ARG A 63 -6.08 -10.24 3.71
C ARG A 63 -6.95 -10.97 2.71
N ASP A 64 -7.80 -10.25 1.99
CA ASP A 64 -8.70 -10.84 0.99
C ASP A 64 -7.89 -11.42 -0.17
N LEU A 65 -6.85 -10.71 -0.63
CA LEU A 65 -5.93 -11.20 -1.67
C LEU A 65 -5.19 -12.47 -1.24
N LEU A 66 -4.74 -12.51 0.01
CA LEU A 66 -4.01 -13.62 0.61
C LEU A 66 -4.91 -14.80 0.98
N ALA A 67 -6.22 -14.59 1.15
CA ALA A 67 -7.20 -15.65 1.35
C ALA A 67 -7.67 -16.28 0.02
N ALA A 68 -7.76 -15.48 -1.05
CA ALA A 68 -8.18 -15.92 -2.39
C ALA A 68 -7.15 -16.78 -3.16
N VAL A 69 -6.30 -17.54 -2.46
CA VAL A 69 -5.25 -18.37 -3.09
C VAL A 69 -5.85 -19.48 -3.95
N ASN A 70 -7.02 -19.99 -3.57
CA ASN A 70 -7.72 -21.09 -4.24
C ASN A 70 -8.86 -20.62 -5.16
N ASP A 71 -9.23 -19.33 -5.15
CA ASP A 71 -10.25 -18.75 -6.04
C ASP A 71 -9.62 -17.74 -6.99
N LEU A 72 -9.35 -18.20 -8.22
CA LEU A 72 -8.74 -17.38 -9.26
C LEU A 72 -9.65 -16.25 -9.75
N GLY A 73 -10.97 -16.41 -9.66
CA GLY A 73 -11.96 -15.43 -10.10
C GLY A 73 -12.00 -14.22 -9.18
N ASP A 74 -12.17 -14.48 -7.89
CA ASP A 74 -12.22 -13.46 -6.84
C ASP A 74 -10.91 -12.69 -6.74
N ARG A 75 -9.78 -13.41 -6.80
CA ARG A 75 -8.45 -12.78 -6.81
C ARG A 75 -8.27 -11.82 -7.99
N ARG A 76 -8.71 -12.21 -9.19
CA ARG A 76 -8.59 -11.35 -10.37
C ARG A 76 -9.51 -10.14 -10.28
N SER A 77 -10.72 -10.30 -9.75
CA SER A 77 -11.64 -9.19 -9.53
C SER A 77 -11.04 -8.15 -8.57
N LEU A 78 -10.53 -8.60 -7.42
CA LEU A 78 -9.88 -7.76 -6.42
C LEU A 78 -8.69 -6.99 -7.02
N LEU A 79 -7.79 -7.68 -7.73
CA LEU A 79 -6.63 -7.07 -8.38
C LEU A 79 -7.04 -6.04 -9.45
N ARG A 80 -8.10 -6.29 -10.24
CA ARG A 80 -8.61 -5.30 -11.21
C ARG A 80 -9.11 -4.04 -10.52
N HIS A 81 -9.83 -4.20 -9.40
CA HIS A 81 -10.32 -3.05 -8.64
C HIS A 81 -9.15 -2.22 -8.09
N HIS A 82 -8.14 -2.86 -7.50
CA HIS A 82 -6.93 -2.16 -7.05
C HIS A 82 -6.15 -1.51 -8.18
N HIS A 83 -6.03 -2.18 -9.33
CA HIS A 83 -5.41 -1.62 -10.52
C HIS A 83 -6.10 -0.34 -10.97
N ALA A 84 -7.44 -0.32 -11.01
CA ALA A 84 -8.19 0.90 -11.37
C ALA A 84 -7.90 2.06 -10.40
N ARG A 85 -7.91 1.81 -9.09
CA ARG A 85 -7.54 2.83 -8.09
C ARG A 85 -6.10 3.31 -8.24
N LEU A 86 -5.17 2.42 -8.58
CA LEU A 86 -3.76 2.77 -8.79
C LEU A 86 -3.60 3.65 -10.02
N VAL A 87 -4.28 3.33 -11.13
CA VAL A 87 -4.30 4.16 -12.35
C VAL A 87 -4.83 5.55 -12.04
N GLU A 88 -5.91 5.67 -11.26
CA GLU A 88 -6.45 6.97 -10.85
C GLU A 88 -5.45 7.77 -9.99
N ARG A 89 -4.78 7.12 -9.05
CA ARG A 89 -3.72 7.75 -8.24
C ARG A 89 -2.56 8.22 -9.10
N ILE A 90 -2.12 7.41 -10.08
CA ILE A 90 -1.06 7.78 -11.02
C ILE A 90 -1.49 9.00 -11.84
N ALA A 91 -2.71 9.02 -12.37
CA ALA A 91 -3.22 10.15 -13.16
C ALA A 91 -3.23 11.45 -12.34
N ARG A 92 -3.69 11.39 -11.08
CA ARG A 92 -3.67 12.54 -10.16
C ARG A 92 -2.24 12.99 -9.84
N ALA A 93 -1.33 12.06 -9.56
CA ALA A 93 0.07 12.38 -9.27
C ALA A 93 0.77 12.99 -10.50
N GLN A 94 0.51 12.48 -11.70
CA GLN A 94 1.03 13.04 -12.95
C GLN A 94 0.48 14.45 -13.23
N ALA A 95 -0.81 14.69 -12.94
CA ALA A 95 -1.39 16.03 -13.05
C ALA A 95 -0.74 17.03 -12.08
N ALA A 96 -0.56 16.62 -10.82
CA ALA A 96 0.14 17.43 -9.82
C ALA A 96 1.60 17.71 -10.23
N LYS A 97 2.32 16.69 -10.72
CA LYS A 97 3.68 16.84 -11.23
C LYS A 97 3.76 17.87 -12.35
N ARG A 98 2.87 17.79 -13.36
CA ARG A 98 2.83 18.76 -14.47
C ARG A 98 2.63 20.18 -13.98
N LEU A 99 1.69 20.39 -13.05
CA LEU A 99 1.47 21.70 -12.44
C LEU A 99 2.74 22.22 -11.74
N ILE A 100 3.43 21.37 -10.97
CA ILE A 100 4.68 21.76 -10.29
C ILE A 100 5.73 22.16 -11.33
N GLU A 101 5.93 21.36 -12.38
CA GLU A 101 6.90 21.66 -13.45
C GLU A 101 6.57 22.97 -14.16
N GLU A 102 5.30 23.26 -14.41
CA GLU A 102 4.85 24.49 -15.04
C GLU A 102 5.06 25.73 -14.18
N VAL A 103 4.88 25.59 -12.86
CA VAL A 103 5.02 26.67 -11.86
C VAL A 103 6.49 26.96 -11.55
N LEU A 104 7.36 25.94 -11.55
CA LEU A 104 8.81 26.13 -11.35
C LEU A 104 9.41 27.09 -12.38
N GLU A 105 8.87 27.10 -13.60
CA GLU A 105 9.26 27.99 -14.69
C GLU A 105 8.46 29.31 -14.72
N CYS A 106 7.59 29.54 -13.73
CA CYS A 106 6.72 30.72 -13.68
C CYS A 106 7.45 31.88 -13.01
N PRO A 107 7.57 33.05 -13.66
CA PRO A 107 8.23 34.22 -13.07
C PRO A 107 7.33 34.95 -12.05
N LEU A 108 6.09 34.51 -11.87
CA LEU A 108 5.08 35.12 -11.00
C LEU A 108 4.85 34.26 -9.74
N PRO A 109 4.34 34.87 -8.64
CA PRO A 109 3.87 34.13 -7.47
C PRO A 109 2.86 33.02 -7.83
N PHE A 110 2.77 31.97 -7.00
CA PHE A 110 1.97 30.77 -7.30
C PHE A 110 0.47 31.06 -7.52
N ASP A 111 -0.09 31.95 -6.72
CA ASP A 111 -1.49 32.40 -6.77
C ASP A 111 -1.78 33.34 -7.95
N GLU A 112 -0.75 34.00 -8.50
CA GLU A 112 -0.86 34.84 -9.69
C GLU A 112 -0.45 34.12 -10.99
N CYS A 113 0.16 32.93 -10.89
CA CYS A 113 0.65 32.19 -12.04
C CYS A 113 -0.52 31.72 -12.93
N PRO A 114 -0.62 32.17 -14.20
CA PRO A 114 -1.74 31.81 -15.08
C PRO A 114 -1.87 30.30 -15.31
N ARG A 115 -0.76 29.57 -15.21
CA ARG A 115 -0.70 28.10 -15.34
C ARG A 115 -1.30 27.39 -14.12
N ALA A 116 -1.18 27.97 -12.93
CA ALA A 116 -1.77 27.44 -11.71
C ALA A 116 -3.24 27.84 -11.53
N ARG A 117 -3.64 29.00 -12.07
CA ARG A 117 -4.96 29.61 -11.85
C ARG A 117 -6.13 28.65 -12.09
N ALA A 118 -6.17 27.99 -13.25
CA ALA A 118 -7.27 27.07 -13.57
C ALA A 118 -7.37 25.89 -12.59
N THR A 119 -6.23 25.39 -12.09
CA THR A 119 -6.22 24.31 -11.11
C THR A 119 -6.66 24.78 -9.72
N ILE A 120 -6.34 26.03 -9.36
CA ILE A 120 -6.80 26.67 -8.11
C ILE A 120 -8.31 26.88 -8.18
N GLU A 121 -8.81 27.48 -9.25
CA GLU A 121 -10.25 27.76 -9.46
C GLU A 121 -11.09 26.48 -9.44
N ALA A 122 -10.63 25.41 -10.09
CA ALA A 122 -11.32 24.12 -10.11
C ALA A 122 -11.43 23.43 -8.73
N ARG A 123 -10.68 23.88 -7.72
CA ARG A 123 -10.74 23.36 -6.35
C ARG A 123 -11.62 24.20 -5.42
N ILE A 124 -12.06 25.37 -5.85
CA ILE A 124 -12.97 26.22 -5.06
C ILE A 124 -14.36 25.60 -5.13
N PRO A 125 -14.95 25.16 -3.99
CA PRO A 125 -16.33 24.69 -3.96
C PRO A 125 -17.25 25.77 -4.55
N GLN A 126 -18.20 25.35 -5.39
CA GLN A 126 -19.25 26.24 -5.86
C GLN A 126 -20.42 26.11 -4.89
N ASP A 127 -20.82 27.24 -4.28
CA ASP A 127 -22.03 27.35 -3.45
C ASP A 127 -23.29 27.32 -4.33
#